data_AF-A0A927NHQ3-F1
#
_entry.id   AF-A0A927NHQ3-F1
#
_cell.length_a   1.000
_cell.length_b   1.000
_cell.length_c   1.000
_cell.angle_alpha   90.00
_cell.angle_beta   90.00
_cell.angle_gamma   90.00
#
_symmetry.space_group_name_H-M   'P 1'
#
loop_
_entity.id
_entity.type
_entity.pdbx_description
1 polymer ?
#
loop_
_entity_poly.entity_id
_entity_poly.type
_entity_poly.pdbx_seq_one_letter_code
_entity_poly.pdbx_strand_id
1 'polypeptide(L)'
;MPNIKSAKKRVLVNEKKNEENRMIRSEIKTAIKKFNNAIDTNNLELAEQLLPITMSVIDGACSKGIIHKNNAANKKSALSKRLSDVKSGKVEIVIKKDNKTIAAEKAREAQKARDAVKAENQRKAAERAAQKEAEKAAKEEAEKTAKKATKKSIAKKEKSDEAAPKKTTRKSTKKTETAEEK
;
A
#
# COMPACT_ATOMS: atom_id res chain seq x y z
N MET A 1 39.81 29.13 -8.98
CA MET A 1 39.22 30.14 -9.91
C MET A 1 40.30 30.59 -10.89
N PRO A 2 40.01 30.85 -12.19
CA PRO A 2 41.02 31.30 -13.14
C PRO A 2 41.27 32.80 -12.99
N ASN A 3 42.51 33.23 -12.75
CA ASN A 3 42.82 34.65 -12.58
C ASN A 3 43.03 35.37 -13.92
N ILE A 4 43.69 34.72 -14.88
CA ILE A 4 44.03 35.30 -16.20
C ILE A 4 42.78 35.38 -17.10
N LYS A 5 42.58 36.51 -17.81
CA LYS A 5 41.43 36.75 -18.72
C LYS A 5 41.22 35.63 -19.75
N SER A 6 42.31 35.14 -20.37
CA SER A 6 42.28 34.03 -21.32
C SER A 6 41.83 32.70 -20.69
N ALA A 7 42.27 32.41 -19.46
CA ALA A 7 41.86 31.22 -18.72
C ALA A 7 40.38 31.27 -18.33
N LYS A 8 39.86 32.43 -17.91
CA LYS A 8 38.41 32.64 -17.70
C LYS A 8 37.60 32.32 -18.96
N LYS A 9 38.03 32.81 -20.13
CA LYS A 9 37.40 32.48 -21.42
C LYS A 9 37.48 30.98 -21.77
N ARG A 10 38.59 30.31 -21.46
CA ARG A 10 38.74 28.86 -21.72
C ARG A 10 37.80 28.01 -20.85
N VAL A 11 37.57 28.37 -19.59
CA VAL A 11 36.59 27.67 -18.73
C VAL A 11 35.18 27.74 -19.35
N LEU A 12 34.68 28.93 -19.66
CA LEU A 12 33.36 29.14 -20.26
C LEU A 12 33.15 28.42 -21.61
N VAL A 13 34.22 28.23 -22.39
CA VAL A 13 34.18 27.47 -23.65
C VAL A 13 34.21 25.96 -23.40
N ASN A 14 34.96 25.50 -22.39
CA ASN A 14 35.06 24.09 -22.04
C ASN A 14 33.77 23.58 -21.37
N GLU A 15 33.10 24.41 -20.57
CA GLU A 15 31.81 24.08 -19.93
C GLU A 15 30.74 23.76 -20.98
N LYS A 16 30.48 24.68 -21.92
CA LYS A 16 29.53 24.48 -23.03
C LYS A 16 29.85 23.23 -23.85
N LYS A 17 31.12 23.05 -24.23
CA LYS A 17 31.57 21.85 -24.95
C LYS A 17 31.40 20.58 -24.12
N ASN A 18 31.57 20.61 -22.80
CA ASN A 18 31.34 19.46 -21.95
C ASN A 18 29.86 19.10 -21.86
N GLU A 19 28.95 20.07 -21.88
CA GLU A 19 27.50 19.86 -21.93
C GLU A 19 27.06 19.22 -23.25
N GLU A 20 27.48 19.78 -24.39
CA GLU A 20 27.27 19.22 -25.74
C GLU A 20 27.79 17.77 -25.84
N ASN A 21 29.04 17.54 -25.43
CA ASN A 21 29.65 16.21 -25.40
C ASN A 21 28.92 15.26 -24.44
N ARG A 22 28.41 15.74 -23.30
CA ARG A 22 27.67 14.93 -22.32
C ARG A 22 26.33 14.49 -22.89
N MET A 23 25.60 15.36 -23.58
CA MET A 23 24.33 15.02 -24.24
C MET A 23 24.55 13.92 -25.28
N ILE A 24 25.45 14.12 -26.24
CA ILE A 24 25.68 13.14 -27.33
C ILE A 24 26.28 11.83 -26.80
N ARG A 25 27.15 11.87 -25.78
CA ARG A 25 27.61 10.64 -25.09
C ARG A 25 26.49 9.91 -24.34
N SER A 26 25.43 10.61 -23.91
CA SER A 26 24.24 10.01 -23.29
C SER A 26 23.26 9.44 -24.32
N GLU A 27 23.13 10.07 -25.50
CA GLU A 27 22.34 9.58 -26.64
C GLU A 27 22.86 8.22 -27.12
N ILE A 28 24.17 8.10 -27.39
CA ILE A 28 24.82 6.84 -27.79
C ILE A 28 24.57 5.75 -26.74
N LYS A 29 24.74 6.06 -25.45
CA LYS A 29 24.48 5.12 -24.34
C LYS A 29 23.01 4.70 -24.28
N THR A 30 22.09 5.59 -24.64
CA THR A 30 20.64 5.34 -24.60
C THR A 30 20.18 4.50 -25.80
N ALA A 31 20.70 4.78 -27.01
CA ALA A 31 20.43 3.97 -28.19
C ALA A 31 20.92 2.52 -28.01
N ILE A 32 22.18 2.34 -27.56
CA ILE A 32 22.75 1.02 -27.26
C ILE A 32 21.94 0.28 -26.19
N LYS A 33 21.46 0.98 -25.14
CA LYS A 33 20.55 0.39 -24.14
C LYS A 33 19.24 -0.07 -24.76
N LYS A 34 18.56 0.77 -25.55
CA LYS A 34 17.29 0.40 -26.21
C LYS A 34 17.45 -0.85 -27.09
N PHE A 35 18.53 -0.92 -27.89
CA PHE A 35 18.85 -2.08 -28.71
C PHE A 35 19.12 -3.34 -27.88
N ASN A 36 19.95 -3.22 -26.82
CA ASN A 36 20.20 -4.34 -25.92
C ASN A 36 18.92 -4.86 -25.26
N ASN A 37 18.08 -3.98 -24.74
CA ASN A 37 16.78 -4.33 -24.15
C ASN A 37 15.84 -5.04 -25.15
N ALA A 38 15.88 -4.69 -26.44
CA ALA A 38 15.08 -5.38 -27.47
C ALA A 38 15.56 -6.83 -27.68
N ILE A 39 16.88 -7.06 -27.68
CA ILE A 39 17.46 -8.41 -27.68
C ILE A 39 17.13 -9.16 -26.38
N ASP A 40 17.35 -8.54 -25.22
CA ASP A 40 17.16 -9.16 -23.91
C ASP A 40 15.69 -9.56 -23.62
N THR A 41 14.74 -8.97 -24.37
CA THR A 41 13.31 -9.30 -24.35
C THR A 41 12.83 -10.16 -25.54
N ASN A 42 13.75 -10.74 -26.33
CA ASN A 42 13.49 -11.57 -27.52
C ASN A 42 12.74 -10.87 -28.68
N ASN A 43 12.66 -9.54 -28.70
CA ASN A 43 11.97 -8.78 -29.75
C ASN A 43 12.91 -8.50 -30.94
N LEU A 44 13.17 -9.54 -31.74
CA LEU A 44 14.13 -9.50 -32.86
C LEU A 44 13.80 -8.42 -33.91
N GLU A 45 12.53 -8.29 -34.29
CA GLU A 45 12.08 -7.27 -35.26
C GLU A 45 12.41 -5.84 -34.79
N LEU A 46 12.19 -5.56 -33.50
CA LEU A 46 12.54 -4.27 -32.90
C LEU A 46 14.06 -4.09 -32.82
N ALA A 47 14.82 -5.14 -32.52
CA ALA A 47 16.28 -5.07 -32.53
C ALA A 47 16.83 -4.76 -33.94
N GLU A 48 16.21 -5.31 -35.00
CA GLU A 48 16.54 -4.99 -36.40
C GLU A 48 16.24 -3.54 -36.76
N GLN A 49 15.05 -3.03 -36.40
CA GLN A 49 14.68 -1.62 -36.63
C GLN A 49 15.57 -0.64 -35.85
N LEU A 50 15.98 -1.00 -34.63
CA LEU A 50 16.84 -0.15 -33.79
C LEU A 50 18.32 -0.16 -34.21
N LEU A 51 18.78 -1.17 -34.96
CA LEU A 51 20.17 -1.29 -35.38
C LEU A 51 20.65 -0.11 -36.27
N PRO A 52 20.00 0.22 -37.41
CA PRO A 52 20.44 1.33 -38.27
C PRO A 52 20.32 2.69 -37.57
N ILE A 53 19.29 2.88 -36.74
CA ILE A 53 19.13 4.08 -35.91
C ILE A 53 20.32 4.23 -34.95
N THR A 54 20.70 3.15 -34.27
CA THR A 54 21.84 3.14 -33.34
C THR A 54 23.18 3.36 -34.05
N MET A 55 23.36 2.81 -35.26
CA MET A 55 24.53 3.06 -36.10
C MET A 55 24.61 4.54 -36.51
N SER A 56 23.51 5.13 -36.96
CA SER A 56 23.42 6.55 -37.33
C SER A 56 23.82 7.48 -36.18
N VAL A 57 23.35 7.22 -34.95
CA VAL A 57 23.74 7.96 -33.74
C VAL A 57 25.23 7.82 -33.42
N ILE A 58 25.82 6.62 -33.63
CA ILE A 58 27.25 6.38 -33.44
C ILE A 58 28.08 7.14 -34.47
N ASP A 59 27.72 7.09 -35.75
CA ASP A 59 28.47 7.74 -36.83
C ASP A 59 28.31 9.27 -36.81
N GLY A 60 27.13 9.78 -36.46
CA GLY A 60 26.89 11.20 -36.20
C GLY A 60 27.65 11.76 -34.99
N ALA A 61 28.07 10.91 -34.06
CA ALA A 61 29.00 11.28 -32.98
C ALA A 61 30.47 11.16 -33.40
N CYS A 62 30.78 10.29 -34.38
CA CYS A 62 32.11 10.16 -34.95
C CYS A 62 32.46 11.33 -35.86
N SER A 63 31.52 11.80 -36.70
CA SER A 63 31.71 12.97 -37.57
C SER A 63 31.89 14.27 -36.78
N LYS A 64 31.21 14.40 -35.63
CA LYS A 64 31.41 15.48 -34.65
C LYS A 64 32.71 15.35 -33.83
N GLY A 65 33.52 14.31 -34.04
CA GLY A 65 34.79 14.07 -33.33
C GLY A 65 34.65 13.66 -31.85
N ILE A 66 33.45 13.34 -31.38
CA ILE A 66 33.13 13.09 -29.96
C ILE A 66 33.58 11.70 -29.51
N ILE A 67 33.64 10.77 -30.47
CA ILE A 67 34.26 9.45 -30.35
C ILE A 67 35.24 9.23 -31.50
N HIS A 68 36.37 8.55 -31.24
CA HIS A 68 37.33 8.21 -32.29
C HIS A 68 36.78 7.14 -33.24
N LYS A 69 37.19 7.16 -34.52
CA LYS A 69 36.77 6.21 -35.57
C LYS A 69 36.84 4.74 -35.15
N ASN A 70 37.92 4.31 -34.48
CA ASN A 70 38.05 2.93 -33.99
C ASN A 70 37.01 2.61 -32.89
N ASN A 71 36.63 3.58 -32.05
CA ASN A 71 35.62 3.40 -31.01
C ASN A 71 34.21 3.28 -31.61
N ALA A 72 33.92 4.03 -32.69
CA ALA A 72 32.70 3.88 -33.49
C ALA A 72 32.64 2.51 -34.18
N ALA A 73 33.72 2.12 -34.87
CA ALA A 73 33.83 0.82 -35.56
C ALA A 73 33.65 -0.36 -34.59
N ASN A 74 34.32 -0.35 -33.44
CA ASN A 74 34.20 -1.41 -32.43
C ASN A 74 32.76 -1.54 -31.91
N LYS A 75 32.07 -0.42 -31.67
CA LYS A 75 30.65 -0.43 -31.27
C LYS A 75 29.74 -1.00 -32.36
N LYS A 76 29.87 -0.55 -33.61
CA LYS A 76 29.05 -1.07 -34.73
C LYS A 76 29.30 -2.56 -34.93
N SER A 77 30.56 -3.01 -34.90
CA SER A 77 30.91 -4.44 -34.97
C SER A 77 30.28 -5.26 -33.84
N ALA A 78 30.33 -4.78 -32.59
CA ALA A 78 29.73 -5.46 -31.45
C ALA A 78 28.20 -5.57 -31.54
N LEU A 79 27.51 -4.51 -32.00
CA LEU A 79 26.06 -4.51 -32.17
C LEU A 79 25.62 -5.47 -33.28
N SER A 80 26.27 -5.42 -34.45
CA SER A 80 25.99 -6.35 -35.56
C SER A 80 26.25 -7.80 -35.17
N LYS A 81 27.41 -8.10 -34.55
CA LYS A 81 27.74 -9.45 -34.07
C LYS A 81 26.68 -9.96 -33.09
N ARG A 82 26.31 -9.17 -32.09
CA ARG A 82 25.29 -9.59 -31.10
C ARG A 82 23.97 -9.99 -31.76
N LEU A 83 23.50 -9.25 -32.77
CA LEU A 83 22.29 -9.62 -33.52
C LEU A 83 22.49 -10.87 -34.37
N SER A 84 23.62 -11.00 -35.08
CA SER A 84 23.93 -12.18 -35.89
C SER A 84 24.10 -13.46 -35.08
N ASP A 85 24.76 -13.39 -33.92
CA ASP A 85 25.00 -14.55 -33.05
C ASP A 85 23.71 -15.00 -32.34
N VAL A 86 22.80 -14.07 -32.04
CA VAL A 86 21.41 -14.37 -31.63
C VAL A 86 20.62 -15.02 -32.77
N LYS A 87 20.62 -14.42 -33.97
CA LYS A 87 19.91 -14.97 -35.16
C LYS A 87 20.40 -16.35 -35.56
N SER A 88 21.67 -16.69 -35.29
CA SER A 88 22.27 -18.00 -35.57
C SER A 88 22.26 -18.96 -34.38
N GLY A 89 21.51 -18.65 -33.31
CA GLY A 89 21.31 -19.55 -32.16
C GLY A 89 22.54 -19.79 -31.28
N LYS A 90 23.65 -19.08 -31.50
CA LYS A 90 24.89 -19.25 -30.73
C LYS A 90 24.83 -18.66 -29.31
N VAL A 91 23.84 -17.81 -29.07
CA VAL A 91 23.63 -17.11 -27.79
C VAL A 91 22.19 -17.32 -27.36
N GLU A 92 21.99 -18.21 -26.38
CA GLU A 92 20.69 -18.38 -25.73
C GLU A 92 20.31 -17.12 -24.95
N ILE A 93 19.13 -16.57 -25.24
CA ILE A 93 18.61 -15.39 -24.52
C ILE A 93 17.82 -15.87 -23.30
N VAL A 94 18.53 -15.96 -22.18
CA VAL A 94 17.90 -16.13 -20.86
C VAL A 94 17.09 -14.87 -20.54
N ILE A 95 15.76 -14.96 -20.67
CA ILE A 95 14.81 -13.88 -20.37
C ILE A 95 14.81 -13.58 -18.86
N LYS A 96 15.77 -12.77 -18.42
CA LYS A 96 15.73 -12.13 -17.11
C LYS A 96 14.62 -11.09 -17.16
N LYS A 97 13.45 -11.40 -16.59
CA LYS A 97 12.35 -10.43 -16.39
C LYS A 97 12.96 -9.08 -15.98
N ASP A 98 12.61 -8.00 -16.69
CA ASP A 98 13.16 -6.67 -16.40
C ASP A 98 13.08 -6.37 -14.91
N ASN A 99 14.15 -5.82 -14.32
CA ASN A 99 14.14 -5.38 -12.92
C ASN A 99 12.95 -4.44 -12.60
N LYS A 100 12.46 -3.72 -13.61
CA LYS A 100 11.25 -2.88 -13.53
C LYS A 100 9.93 -3.70 -13.44
N THR A 101 9.83 -4.82 -14.15
CA THR A 101 8.66 -5.73 -14.06
C THR A 101 8.66 -6.49 -12.74
N ILE A 102 9.83 -6.98 -12.29
CA ILE A 102 9.99 -7.60 -10.96
C ILE A 102 9.59 -6.61 -9.85
N ALA A 103 10.01 -5.35 -9.95
CA ALA A 103 9.62 -4.30 -9.00
C ALA A 103 8.11 -4.01 -9.04
N ALA A 104 7.49 -4.01 -10.23
CA ALA A 104 6.04 -3.81 -10.37
C ALA A 104 5.21 -5.00 -9.86
N GLU A 105 5.69 -6.23 -10.05
CA GLU A 105 5.10 -7.44 -9.47
C GLU A 105 5.13 -7.38 -7.93
N LYS A 106 6.31 -7.13 -7.34
CA LYS A 106 6.46 -6.95 -5.88
C LYS A 106 5.63 -5.79 -5.32
N ALA A 107 5.50 -4.68 -6.05
CA ALA A 107 4.67 -3.55 -5.63
C ALA A 107 3.18 -3.91 -5.60
N ARG A 108 2.68 -4.63 -6.63
CA ARG A 108 1.30 -5.13 -6.69
C ARG A 108 1.01 -6.18 -5.61
N GLU A 109 1.99 -7.03 -5.31
CA GLU A 109 1.91 -8.04 -4.26
C GLU A 109 1.86 -7.39 -2.86
N ALA A 110 2.69 -6.38 -2.61
CA ALA A 110 2.65 -5.58 -1.39
C ALA A 110 1.36 -4.74 -1.25
N GLN A 111 0.78 -4.27 -2.36
CA GLN A 111 -0.55 -3.65 -2.37
C GLN A 111 -1.64 -4.65 -1.96
N LYS A 112 -1.73 -5.80 -2.64
CA LYS A 112 -2.68 -6.88 -2.30
C LYS A 112 -2.58 -7.30 -0.83
N ALA A 113 -1.37 -7.41 -0.27
CA ALA A 113 -1.17 -7.74 1.14
C ALA A 113 -1.73 -6.64 2.08
N ARG A 114 -1.51 -5.36 1.77
CA ARG A 114 -2.07 -4.23 2.53
C ARG A 114 -3.60 -4.17 2.44
N ASP A 115 -4.15 -4.41 1.25
CA ASP A 115 -5.60 -4.38 1.01
C ASP A 115 -6.30 -5.58 1.70
N ALA A 116 -5.66 -6.75 1.73
CA ALA A 116 -6.14 -7.91 2.50
C ALA A 116 -6.18 -7.62 4.01
N VAL A 117 -5.09 -7.10 4.59
CA VAL A 117 -5.04 -6.69 6.01
C VAL A 117 -6.05 -5.59 6.32
N LYS A 118 -6.29 -4.66 5.39
CA LYS A 118 -7.32 -3.62 5.52
C LYS A 118 -8.73 -4.21 5.53
N ALA A 119 -9.03 -5.15 4.62
CA ALA A 119 -10.31 -5.85 4.56
C ALA A 119 -10.55 -6.74 5.81
N GLU A 120 -9.52 -7.41 6.32
CA GLU A 120 -9.59 -8.18 7.56
C GLU A 120 -9.91 -7.30 8.78
N ASN A 121 -9.24 -6.16 8.91
CA ASN A 121 -9.51 -5.18 9.96
C ASN A 121 -10.91 -4.57 9.83
N GLN A 122 -11.41 -4.34 8.61
CA GLN A 122 -12.78 -3.89 8.37
C GLN A 122 -13.82 -4.95 8.77
N ARG A 123 -13.59 -6.24 8.49
CA ARG A 123 -14.44 -7.34 8.98
C ARG A 123 -14.48 -7.41 10.51
N LYS A 124 -13.31 -7.40 11.16
CA LYS A 124 -13.19 -7.38 12.62
C LYS A 124 -13.82 -6.14 13.26
N ALA A 125 -13.81 -4.99 12.57
CA ALA A 125 -14.52 -3.79 13.01
C ALA A 125 -16.04 -3.93 12.86
N ALA A 126 -16.54 -4.53 11.76
CA ALA A 126 -17.95 -4.79 11.54
C ALA A 126 -18.53 -5.80 12.54
N GLU A 127 -17.80 -6.89 12.84
CA GLU A 127 -18.18 -7.85 13.89
C GLU A 127 -18.26 -7.17 15.27
N ARG A 128 -17.27 -6.34 15.62
CA ARG A 128 -17.28 -5.57 16.87
C ARG A 128 -18.36 -4.49 16.91
N ALA A 129 -18.80 -3.97 15.76
CA ALA A 129 -19.94 -3.07 15.67
C ALA A 129 -21.25 -3.84 15.89
N ALA A 130 -21.45 -4.96 15.20
CA ALA A 130 -22.61 -5.84 15.37
C ALA A 130 -22.74 -6.39 16.80
N GLN A 131 -21.62 -6.74 17.45
CA GLN A 131 -21.60 -7.13 18.87
C GLN A 131 -22.01 -5.98 19.79
N LYS A 132 -21.61 -4.73 19.51
CA LYS A 132 -22.02 -3.54 20.29
C LYS A 132 -23.47 -3.14 20.05
N GLU A 133 -23.98 -3.32 18.83
CA GLU A 133 -25.39 -3.16 18.49
C GLU A 133 -26.24 -4.22 19.20
N ALA A 134 -25.80 -5.48 19.21
CA ALA A 134 -26.45 -6.57 19.95
C ALA A 134 -26.40 -6.36 21.47
N GLU A 135 -25.28 -5.90 22.04
CA GLU A 135 -25.21 -5.49 23.45
C GLU A 135 -26.15 -4.32 23.76
N LYS A 136 -26.26 -3.33 22.87
CA LYS A 136 -27.21 -2.22 23.02
C LYS A 136 -28.65 -2.72 22.98
N ALA A 137 -28.99 -3.56 22.00
CA ALA A 137 -30.32 -4.15 21.87
C ALA A 137 -30.68 -4.99 23.10
N ALA A 138 -29.75 -5.81 23.61
CA ALA A 138 -29.93 -6.59 24.84
C ALA A 138 -30.11 -5.68 26.08
N LYS A 139 -29.39 -4.56 26.16
CA LYS A 139 -29.54 -3.57 27.25
C LYS A 139 -30.85 -2.79 27.13
N GLU A 140 -31.30 -2.46 25.92
CA GLU A 140 -32.63 -1.90 25.67
C GLU A 140 -33.76 -2.89 25.98
N GLU A 141 -33.60 -4.18 25.67
CA GLU A 141 -34.58 -5.22 26.04
C GLU A 141 -34.61 -5.43 27.56
N ALA A 142 -33.46 -5.41 28.23
CA ALA A 142 -33.37 -5.42 29.69
C ALA A 142 -34.06 -4.18 30.30
N GLU A 143 -33.89 -3.00 29.72
CA GLU A 143 -34.55 -1.77 30.17
C GLU A 143 -36.06 -1.77 29.88
N LYS A 144 -36.48 -2.27 28.72
CA LYS A 144 -37.90 -2.42 28.33
C LYS A 144 -38.61 -3.47 29.21
N THR A 145 -37.94 -4.58 29.54
CA THR A 145 -38.47 -5.58 30.49
C THR A 145 -38.49 -5.08 31.93
N ALA A 146 -37.49 -4.32 32.39
CA ALA A 146 -37.52 -3.64 33.69
C ALA A 146 -38.64 -2.59 33.79
N LYS A 147 -38.89 -1.79 32.73
CA LYS A 147 -40.03 -0.86 32.63
C LYS A 147 -41.38 -1.60 32.60
N LYS A 148 -41.44 -2.79 31.98
CA LYS A 148 -42.62 -3.67 32.00
C LYS A 148 -42.85 -4.28 33.40
N ALA A 149 -41.80 -4.63 34.13
CA ALA A 149 -41.86 -5.15 35.50
C ALA A 149 -42.31 -4.08 36.51
N THR A 150 -41.77 -2.86 36.42
CA THR A 150 -42.18 -1.74 37.29
C THR A 150 -43.62 -1.28 37.02
N LYS A 151 -44.07 -1.24 35.75
CA LYS A 151 -45.49 -0.99 35.45
C LYS A 151 -46.42 -2.09 36.01
N LYS A 152 -45.92 -3.33 36.12
CA LYS A 152 -46.63 -4.47 36.74
C LYS A 152 -46.60 -4.44 38.28
N SER A 153 -45.60 -3.83 38.92
CA SER A 153 -45.59 -3.66 40.39
C SER A 153 -46.46 -2.49 40.85
N ILE A 154 -46.54 -1.40 40.07
CA ILE A 154 -47.48 -0.28 40.33
C ILE A 154 -48.93 -0.81 40.31
N ALA A 155 -49.33 -1.53 39.26
CA ALA A 155 -50.65 -2.17 39.14
C ALA A 155 -50.91 -3.30 40.16
N LYS A 156 -49.91 -3.68 40.98
CA LYS A 156 -50.09 -4.59 42.13
C LYS A 156 -50.23 -3.83 43.45
N LYS A 157 -49.67 -2.61 43.56
CA LYS A 157 -49.77 -1.76 44.77
C LYS A 157 -51.16 -1.17 44.95
N GLU A 158 -51.81 -0.78 43.85
CA GLU A 158 -53.23 -0.34 43.84
C GLU A 158 -54.23 -1.42 44.28
N LYS A 159 -53.78 -2.66 44.54
CA LYS A 159 -54.59 -3.78 45.07
C LYS A 159 -54.23 -4.21 46.51
N SER A 160 -53.43 -3.43 47.24
CA SER A 160 -53.01 -3.78 48.62
C SER A 160 -53.41 -2.77 49.70
N ASP A 161 -53.97 -1.61 49.35
CA ASP A 161 -54.26 -0.52 50.29
C ASP A 161 -55.73 -0.48 50.78
N GLU A 162 -56.39 -1.65 50.90
CA GLU A 162 -57.72 -1.77 51.54
C GLU A 162 -57.82 -2.98 52.49
N ALA A 163 -58.62 -2.83 53.56
CA ALA A 163 -58.95 -3.82 54.60
C ALA A 163 -57.84 -4.23 55.60
N ALA A 164 -57.54 -3.34 56.55
CA ALA A 164 -56.96 -3.71 57.86
C ALA A 164 -57.99 -3.47 59.00
N PRO A 165 -58.46 -4.50 59.73
CA PRO A 165 -59.43 -4.36 60.83
C PRO A 165 -58.77 -4.08 62.19
N LYS A 166 -59.51 -3.40 63.09
CA LYS A 166 -59.07 -3.00 64.45
C LYS A 166 -59.48 -4.00 65.54
N LYS A 167 -58.86 -3.86 66.74
CA LYS A 167 -59.14 -4.63 67.97
C LYS A 167 -60.59 -4.50 68.50
N THR A 168 -61.12 -5.59 69.09
CA THR A 168 -62.17 -5.63 70.15
C THR A 168 -62.14 -6.99 70.89
N THR A 169 -62.77 -7.19 72.06
CA THR A 169 -62.20 -6.85 73.39
C THR A 169 -62.86 -7.62 74.57
N ARG A 170 -62.07 -8.31 75.43
CA ARG A 170 -62.46 -8.87 76.76
C ARG A 170 -63.49 -10.05 76.69
N LYS A 171 -63.84 -10.80 77.75
CA LYS A 171 -63.75 -10.60 79.22
C LYS A 171 -63.61 -11.95 79.97
N SER A 172 -63.16 -11.91 81.23
CA SER A 172 -62.93 -13.07 82.12
C SER A 172 -63.94 -13.21 83.28
N THR A 173 -63.92 -14.37 83.94
CA THR A 173 -64.52 -14.66 85.26
C THR A 173 -63.66 -15.70 86.01
N LYS A 174 -63.46 -15.69 87.34
CA LYS A 174 -63.53 -14.65 88.40
C LYS A 174 -62.89 -15.25 89.69
N LYS A 175 -62.48 -14.40 90.67
CA LYS A 175 -62.05 -14.70 92.07
C LYS A 175 -60.61 -15.29 92.21
N THR A 176 -59.66 -14.62 92.89
CA THR A 176 -59.38 -14.42 94.36
C THR A 176 -58.75 -15.67 95.01
N GLU A 177 -57.73 -15.61 95.88
CA GLU A 177 -57.51 -14.81 97.12
C GLU A 177 -56.00 -14.48 97.35
N THR A 178 -55.56 -13.22 97.59
CA THR A 178 -55.38 -12.42 98.85
C THR A 178 -54.14 -12.70 99.73
N ALA A 179 -53.20 -11.74 99.74
CA ALA A 179 -52.25 -11.30 100.79
C ALA A 179 -51.63 -9.97 100.26
N GLU A 180 -51.52 -8.86 100.99
CA GLU A 180 -50.54 -8.57 102.06
C GLU A 180 -49.08 -8.73 101.60
N GLU A 181 -48.15 -7.79 101.79
CA GLU A 181 -48.22 -6.41 102.30
C GLU A 181 -47.17 -5.55 101.55
N LYS A 182 -47.19 -4.21 101.58
CA LYS A 182 -47.98 -3.27 102.43
C LYS A 182 -48.47 -2.08 101.60
#